data_AF-A0A2A5M973-F1
#
_entry.id   AF-A0A2A5M973-F1
#
_cell.length_a   1.000
_cell.length_b   1.000
_cell.length_c   1.000
_cell.angle_alpha   90.00
_cell.angle_beta   90.00
_cell.angle_gamma   90.00
#
_symmetry.space_group_name_H-M   'P 1'
#
loop_
_entity.id
_entity.type
_entity.pdbx_description
1 polymer ?
#
loop_
_entity_poly.entity_id
_entity_poly.type
_entity_poly.pdbx_seq_one_letter_code
_entity_poly.pdbx_strand_id
1 'polypeptide(L)'
;RDNSFIQTDKIMDSEEILKTIAIARLVLDNIKNIKAYWATMTLNLAMVAQEFGANDLDGTIEKESIQSAGGAKSAKGTSLKTFIDMIKTSNLIPVERDSLYNDLKTY
;
A
#
# COMPACT_ATOMS: atom_id res chain seq x y z
N ARG A 1 13.44 7.01 12.25
CA ARG A 1 14.15 6.25 11.18
C ARG A 1 14.95 5.08 11.75
N ASP A 2 15.38 5.12 13.01
CA ASP A 2 16.15 4.03 13.62
C ASP A 2 15.38 3.26 14.71
N ASN A 3 14.30 2.58 14.31
CA ASN A 3 13.70 1.52 15.14
C ASN A 3 14.04 0.11 14.62
N SER A 4 14.95 0.02 13.65
CA SER A 4 15.44 -1.23 13.10
C SER A 4 16.86 -1.46 13.58
N PHE A 5 17.09 -2.56 14.31
CA PHE A 5 18.43 -3.00 14.75
C PHE A 5 19.34 -3.44 13.57
N ILE A 6 18.84 -3.37 12.34
CA ILE A 6 19.54 -3.76 11.13
C ILE A 6 20.29 -2.55 10.60
N GLN A 7 21.61 -2.56 10.73
CA GLN A 7 22.49 -1.59 10.08
C GLN A 7 22.63 -1.96 8.61
N THR A 8 21.87 -1.28 7.76
CA THR A 8 21.98 -1.42 6.30
C THR A 8 22.15 -0.04 5.69
N ASP A 9 23.30 0.16 5.04
CA ASP A 9 23.60 1.38 4.28
C ASP A 9 22.80 1.46 2.98
N LYS A 10 22.15 0.37 2.57
CA LYS A 10 21.35 0.29 1.35
C LYS A 10 19.89 0.61 1.67
N ILE A 11 19.40 1.71 1.09
CA ILE A 11 17.96 1.97 1.01
C ILE A 11 17.36 0.93 0.06
N MET A 12 16.28 0.27 0.47
CA MET A 12 15.57 -0.69 -0.37
C MET A 12 15.03 0.02 -1.62
N ASP A 13 15.36 -0.53 -2.79
CA ASP A 13 14.85 -0.03 -4.06
C ASP A 13 13.44 -0.58 -4.32
N SER A 14 12.74 0.02 -5.30
CA SER A 14 11.39 -0.38 -5.66
C SER A 14 11.29 -1.84 -6.13
N GLU A 15 12.36 -2.37 -6.74
CA GLU A 15 12.40 -3.75 -7.24
C GLU A 15 12.38 -4.74 -6.08
N GLU A 16 13.23 -4.53 -5.07
CA GLU A 16 13.29 -5.37 -3.88
C GLU A 16 11.99 -5.33 -3.08
N ILE A 17 11.32 -4.17 -3.03
CA ILE A 17 9.98 -4.04 -2.41
C ILE A 17 8.97 -4.93 -3.15
N LEU A 18 8.89 -4.84 -4.48
CA LEU A 18 7.93 -5.60 -5.28
C LEU A 18 8.23 -7.10 -5.24
N LYS A 19 9.50 -7.51 -5.30
CA LYS A 19 9.91 -8.91 -5.11
C LYS A 19 9.48 -9.43 -3.74
N THR A 20 9.67 -8.64 -2.68
CA THR A 20 9.28 -9.03 -1.33
C THR A 20 7.78 -9.32 -1.25
N ILE A 21 6.95 -8.47 -1.87
CA ILE A 21 5.49 -8.67 -1.93
C ILE A 21 5.12 -9.93 -2.73
N ALA A 22 5.75 -10.15 -3.89
CA ALA A 22 5.52 -11.34 -4.71
C ALA A 22 5.91 -12.64 -3.98
N ILE A 23 7.07 -12.65 -3.33
CA ILE A 23 7.51 -13.77 -2.50
C ILE A 23 6.53 -13.99 -1.36
N ALA A 24 6.10 -12.93 -0.67
CA ALA A 24 5.11 -13.04 0.41
C ALA A 24 3.79 -13.66 -0.08
N ARG A 25 3.30 -13.28 -1.27
CA ARG A 25 2.09 -13.88 -1.87
C ARG A 25 2.25 -15.37 -2.16
N LEU A 26 3.44 -15.81 -2.56
CA LEU A 26 3.70 -17.22 -2.86
C LEU A 26 3.91 -18.07 -1.59
N VAL A 27 4.57 -17.50 -0.58
CA VAL A 27 4.97 -18.23 0.64
C VAL A 27 3.88 -18.21 1.72
N LEU A 28 3.12 -17.12 1.84
CA LEU A 28 2.06 -16.96 2.85
C LEU A 28 0.70 -17.39 2.29
N ASP A 29 0.59 -18.67 1.94
CA ASP A 29 -0.62 -19.28 1.35
C ASP A 29 -1.88 -19.19 2.24
N ASN A 30 -1.69 -18.98 3.54
CA ASN A 30 -2.74 -18.83 4.55
C ASN A 30 -3.11 -17.37 4.86
N ILE A 31 -2.44 -16.38 4.24
CA ILE A 31 -2.73 -14.95 4.42
C ILE A 31 -3.47 -14.41 3.20
N LYS A 32 -4.78 -14.17 3.36
CA LYS A 32 -5.63 -13.67 2.27
C LYS A 32 -5.18 -12.30 1.78
N ASN A 33 -4.85 -11.38 2.69
CA ASN A 33 -4.64 -9.97 2.36
C ASN A 33 -3.20 -9.52 2.57
N ILE A 34 -2.60 -8.95 1.53
CA ILE A 34 -1.25 -8.36 1.58
C ILE A 34 -1.40 -6.87 1.30
N LYS A 35 -0.91 -6.07 2.26
CA LYS A 35 -1.06 -4.62 2.26
C LYS A 35 0.07 -3.93 1.50
N ALA A 36 -0.30 -3.03 0.60
CA ALA A 36 0.59 -2.03 0.03
C ALA A 36 0.28 -0.66 0.65
N TYR A 37 1.13 -0.21 1.57
CA TYR A 37 0.90 1.02 2.31
C TYR A 37 1.51 2.22 1.59
N TRP A 38 0.66 3.05 0.98
CA TRP A 38 1.11 4.08 0.04
C TRP A 38 1.92 5.19 0.71
N ALA A 39 1.69 5.46 2.01
CA ALA A 39 2.40 6.51 2.73
C ALA A 39 3.90 6.18 2.94
N THR A 40 4.29 4.90 2.92
CA THR A 40 5.70 4.48 2.99
C THR A 40 6.30 4.08 1.65
N MET A 41 5.47 3.69 0.65
CA MET A 41 5.92 3.20 -0.65
C MET A 41 5.80 4.22 -1.80
N THR A 42 5.10 5.34 -1.60
CA THR A 42 4.47 6.19 -2.64
C THR A 42 3.23 5.54 -3.26
N LEU A 43 2.31 6.37 -3.76
CA LEU A 43 1.06 5.92 -4.37
C LEU A 43 1.29 5.07 -5.63
N ASN A 44 2.20 5.50 -6.51
CA ASN A 44 2.46 4.78 -7.76
C ASN A 44 3.04 3.38 -7.50
N LEU A 45 4.00 3.25 -6.57
CA LEU A 45 4.56 1.94 -6.25
C LEU A 45 3.53 1.04 -5.58
N ALA A 46 2.67 1.60 -4.70
CA ALA A 46 1.60 0.83 -4.05
C ALA A 46 0.53 0.35 -5.05
N MET A 47 0.28 1.10 -6.12
CA MET A 47 -0.56 0.66 -7.25
C MET A 47 0.10 -0.47 -8.04
N VAL A 48 1.39 -0.34 -8.39
CA VAL A 48 2.13 -1.41 -9.08
C VAL A 48 2.19 -2.68 -8.23
N ALA A 49 2.33 -2.55 -6.91
CA ALA A 49 2.36 -3.67 -5.98
C ALA A 49 1.12 -4.58 -6.03
N GLN A 50 -0.04 -4.07 -6.50
CA GLN A 50 -1.24 -4.90 -6.67
C GLN A 50 -1.02 -6.02 -7.70
N GLU A 51 -0.25 -5.74 -8.76
CA GLU A 51 0.15 -6.72 -9.78
C GLU A 51 1.19 -7.73 -9.27
N PHE A 52 1.81 -7.45 -8.14
CA PHE A 52 2.82 -8.32 -7.50
C PHE A 52 2.25 -9.10 -6.31
N GLY A 53 0.93 -9.11 -6.12
CA GLY A 53 0.26 -9.95 -5.13
C GLY A 53 -0.28 -9.22 -3.91
N ALA A 54 -0.09 -7.90 -3.81
CA ALA A 54 -0.88 -7.08 -2.89
C ALA A 54 -2.35 -7.03 -3.37
N ASN A 55 -3.27 -6.86 -2.42
CA ASN A 55 -4.69 -6.69 -2.72
C ASN A 55 -5.37 -5.69 -1.77
N ASP A 56 -4.58 -5.00 -0.96
CA ASP A 56 -5.05 -4.05 0.04
C ASP A 56 -4.21 -2.77 -0.06
N LEU A 57 -4.74 -1.78 -0.77
CA LEU A 57 -4.15 -0.45 -0.88
C LEU A 57 -4.57 0.38 0.33
N ASP A 58 -3.63 0.68 1.23
CA ASP A 58 -3.94 1.27 2.54
C ASP A 58 -3.15 2.55 2.83
N GLY A 59 -3.72 3.38 3.70
CA GLY A 59 -3.23 4.69 4.15
C GLY A 59 -4.38 5.68 4.34
N THR A 60 -4.17 6.70 5.16
CA THR A 60 -5.25 7.63 5.50
C THR A 60 -5.62 8.50 4.29
N ILE A 61 -6.89 8.40 3.88
CA ILE A 61 -7.45 9.18 2.79
C ILE A 61 -7.64 10.63 3.27
N GLU A 62 -7.40 11.60 2.38
CA GLU A 62 -7.55 13.06 2.56
C GLU A 62 -6.59 13.74 3.57
N LYS A 63 -6.29 13.11 4.70
CA LYS A 63 -5.35 13.65 5.71
C LYS A 63 -4.53 12.54 6.34
N GLU A 64 -3.31 12.36 5.83
CA GLU A 64 -2.37 11.40 6.39
C GLU A 64 -1.60 12.04 7.54
N SER A 65 -2.01 11.78 8.79
CA SER A 65 -1.39 12.37 9.98
C SER A 65 -0.36 11.47 10.66
N ILE A 66 -0.32 10.17 10.33
CA ILE A 66 0.44 9.16 11.09
C ILE A 66 1.90 9.15 10.62
N GLN A 67 2.15 8.83 9.36
CA GLN A 67 3.49 8.83 8.78
C GLN A 67 4.04 10.25 8.64
N SER A 68 3.16 11.22 8.43
CA SER A 68 3.53 12.64 8.38
C SER A 68 4.06 13.17 9.71
N ALA A 69 3.52 12.70 10.85
CA ALA A 69 4.10 12.99 12.17
C ALA A 69 5.53 12.40 12.31
N GLY A 70 5.83 11.33 11.57
CA GLY A 70 7.17 10.73 11.45
C GLY A 70 8.07 11.36 10.37
N GLY A 71 7.62 12.43 9.70
CA GLY A 71 8.39 13.15 8.68
C GLY A 71 8.13 12.73 7.22
N ALA A 72 7.12 11.91 6.95
CA ALA A 72 6.72 11.58 5.59
C ALA A 72 6.09 12.79 4.86
N LYS A 73 6.22 12.84 3.53
CA LYS A 73 5.66 13.91 2.69
C LYS A 73 4.17 13.68 2.32
N SER A 74 3.50 12.74 3.00
CA SER A 74 2.12 12.30 2.74
C SER A 74 1.04 13.20 3.36
N ALA A 75 1.40 14.26 4.08
CA ALA A 75 0.50 15.04 4.95
C ALA A 75 -0.77 15.59 4.28
N LYS A 76 -0.71 15.87 2.97
CA LYS A 76 -1.85 16.37 2.19
C LYS A 76 -2.83 15.28 1.76
N GLY A 77 -2.53 14.02 2.06
CA GLY A 77 -3.34 12.87 1.70
C GLY A 77 -3.49 12.70 0.19
N THR A 78 -4.47 11.89 -0.19
CA THR A 78 -5.00 11.76 -1.54
C THR A 78 -6.51 11.61 -1.44
N SER A 79 -7.24 12.15 -2.41
CA SER A 79 -8.71 12.07 -2.41
C SER A 79 -9.18 10.64 -2.71
N LEU A 80 -10.33 10.25 -2.16
CA LEU A 80 -10.96 8.96 -2.48
C LEU A 80 -11.14 8.77 -4.00
N LYS A 81 -11.55 9.83 -4.70
CA LYS A 81 -11.74 9.82 -6.16
C LYS A 81 -10.46 9.42 -6.89
N THR A 82 -9.30 9.94 -6.46
CA THR A 82 -8.02 9.60 -7.07
C THR A 82 -7.71 8.11 -6.94
N PHE A 83 -7.95 7.51 -5.77
CA PHE A 83 -7.77 6.07 -5.58
C PHE A 83 -8.68 5.27 -6.53
N ILE A 84 -9.98 5.61 -6.58
CA ILE A 84 -10.94 4.95 -7.45
C ILE A 84 -10.50 5.03 -8.93
N ASP A 85 -10.14 6.22 -9.40
CA ASP A 85 -9.73 6.46 -10.78
C ASP A 85 -8.46 5.66 -11.13
N MET A 86 -7.48 5.60 -10.22
CA MET A 86 -6.24 4.86 -10.44
C MET A 86 -6.48 3.34 -10.47
N ILE A 87 -7.24 2.81 -9.51
CA ILE A 87 -7.56 1.37 -9.44
C ILE A 87 -8.30 0.94 -10.72
N LYS A 88 -9.29 1.72 -11.17
CA LYS A 88 -10.02 1.44 -12.42
C LYS A 88 -9.12 1.50 -13.65
N THR A 89 -8.21 2.47 -13.72
CA THR A 89 -7.26 2.61 -14.84
C THR A 89 -6.30 1.41 -14.93
N SER A 90 -6.03 0.76 -13.80
CA SER A 90 -5.27 -0.50 -13.73
C SER A 90 -6.12 -1.75 -14.01
N ASN A 91 -7.36 -1.62 -14.48
CA ASN A 91 -8.31 -2.73 -14.70
C ASN A 91 -8.63 -3.56 -13.43
N LEU A 92 -8.49 -2.95 -12.25
CA LEU A 92 -8.85 -3.54 -10.97
C LEU A 92 -10.22 -3.01 -10.51
N ILE A 93 -10.84 -3.72 -9.54
CA ILE A 93 -12.13 -3.35 -8.96
C ILE A 93 -11.89 -2.64 -7.63
N PRO A 94 -12.15 -1.33 -7.51
CA PRO A 94 -12.08 -0.61 -6.25
C PRO A 94 -13.20 -1.02 -5.29
N VAL A 95 -12.83 -1.52 -4.12
CA VAL A 95 -13.73 -1.93 -3.06
C VAL A 95 -13.37 -1.23 -1.76
N GLU A 96 -14.33 -0.54 -1.16
CA GLU A 96 -14.24 -0.05 0.21
C GLU A 96 -14.65 -1.17 1.18
N ARG A 97 -13.87 -1.33 2.25
CA ARG A 97 -13.98 -2.43 3.20
C ARG A 97 -13.97 -1.95 4.65
N ASP A 98 -14.50 -2.77 5.54
CA ASP A 98 -14.30 -2.60 6.98
C ASP A 98 -12.95 -3.17 7.47
N SER A 99 -12.73 -3.16 8.79
CA SER A 99 -11.52 -3.71 9.42
C SER A 99 -11.41 -5.23 9.34
N LEU A 100 -12.52 -5.93 9.07
CA LEU A 100 -12.58 -7.39 8.92
C LEU A 100 -12.54 -7.81 7.44
N TYR A 101 -12.32 -6.87 6.51
CA TYR A 101 -12.33 -7.10 5.07
C TYR A 101 -13.69 -7.52 4.51
N ASN A 102 -14.79 -7.12 5.15
CA ASN A 102 -16.12 -7.20 4.52
C ASN A 102 -16.28 -6.03 3.55
N ASP A 103 -16.86 -6.33 2.38
CA ASP A 103 -17.14 -5.35 1.36
C ASP A 103 -18.28 -4.42 1.83
N LEU A 104 -18.01 -3.11 1.86
CA LEU A 104 -19.00 -2.09 2.15
C LEU A 104 -19.57 -1.50 0.86
N LYS A 105 -18.70 -1.25 -0.13
CA LYS A 105 -19.08 -0.62 -1.40
C LYS A 105 -18.09 -0.92 -2.51
N THR A 106 -18.61 -1.29 -3.68
CA THR A 106 -17.86 -1.40 -4.94
C THR A 106 -18.08 -0.16 -5.80
N TYR A 107 -17.02 0.36 -6.44
CA TYR A 107 -17.07 1.61 -7.20
C TYR A 107 -16.97 1.42 -8.71
#